data_AF-A0A9W6T6Y3-F1
#
_entry.id   AF-A0A9W6T6Y3-F1
#
_cell.length_a   1.000
_cell.length_b   1.000
_cell.length_c   1.000
_cell.angle_alpha   90.00
_cell.angle_beta   90.00
_cell.angle_gamma   90.00
#
_symmetry.space_group_name_H-M   'P 1'
#
loop_
_entity.id
_entity.type
_entity.pdbx_description
1 polymer ?
#
loop_
_entity_poly.entity_id
_entity_poly.type
_entity_poly.pdbx_seq_one_letter_code
_entity_poly.pdbx_strand_id
1 'polypeptide(L)'
;MKVKVLMDDIDNFKNALSYMLTLRKLCVLRFTPERLTIISSAVNEPQIWCNLDQTSFQHYEVESTRNGIISMEVNIEPLFHVLKNYENVKQDSLLLRLQRRPSDNSNKQAIGNKDKSAVCLSIIYEEFVTVTTTISHSFNIPARLLKATSDERIQNPDIRNENVHVAMKITPLLAPFFKRIERYKTSDTIQISANKLGYLNFKVC
;
A
#
# COMPACT_ATOMS: atom_id res chain seq x y z
N MET A 1 -16.39 2.96 -12.75
CA MET A 1 -15.18 2.79 -11.91
C MET A 1 -15.53 3.30 -10.54
N LYS A 2 -15.71 2.38 -9.60
CA LYS A 2 -16.08 2.65 -8.22
C LYS A 2 -15.20 1.76 -7.35
N VAL A 3 -14.60 2.36 -6.33
CA VAL A 3 -13.97 1.65 -5.22
C VAL A 3 -14.63 2.22 -3.98
N LYS A 4 -15.19 1.35 -3.14
CA LYS A 4 -15.74 1.70 -1.85
C LYS A 4 -15.30 0.62 -0.85
N VAL A 5 -14.52 1.02 0.13
CA VAL A 5 -14.03 0.13 1.18
C VAL A 5 -14.36 0.76 2.53
N LEU A 6 -15.04 0.01 3.39
CA LEU A 6 -15.37 0.40 4.76
C LEU A 6 -14.56 -0.46 5.72
N MET A 7 -13.89 0.19 6.66
CA MET A 7 -12.95 -0.45 7.59
C MET A 7 -13.29 -0.05 9.02
N ASP A 8 -13.47 -1.04 9.88
CA ASP A 8 -13.60 -0.82 11.33
C ASP A 8 -12.23 -1.01 12.00
N ASP A 9 -11.55 -2.12 11.66
CA ASP A 9 -10.15 -2.39 12.01
C ASP A 9 -9.22 -1.88 10.90
N ILE A 10 -8.40 -0.89 11.23
CA ILE A 10 -7.40 -0.32 10.33
C ILE A 10 -6.00 -0.88 10.55
N ASP A 11 -5.76 -1.72 11.55
CA ASP A 11 -4.40 -2.07 11.99
C ASP A 11 -3.63 -2.82 10.91
N ASN A 12 -4.25 -3.79 10.25
CA ASN A 12 -3.60 -4.52 9.16
C ASN A 12 -3.21 -3.60 8.00
N PHE A 13 -4.12 -2.68 7.63
CA PHE A 13 -3.87 -1.73 6.54
C PHE A 13 -2.80 -0.70 6.93
N LYS A 14 -2.90 -0.12 8.12
CA LYS A 14 -1.94 0.82 8.70
C LYS A 14 -0.54 0.20 8.82
N ASN A 15 -0.44 -1.01 9.34
CA ASN A 15 0.83 -1.74 9.49
C ASN A 15 1.45 -2.03 8.13
N ALA A 16 0.65 -2.51 7.16
CA ALA A 16 1.11 -2.71 5.78
C ALA A 16 1.71 -1.42 5.19
N LEU A 17 1.02 -0.29 5.33
CA LEU A 17 1.52 1.01 4.88
C LEU A 17 2.77 1.45 5.65
N SER A 18 2.82 1.23 6.96
CA SER A 18 4.00 1.55 7.78
C SER A 18 5.24 0.80 7.29
N TYR A 19 5.12 -0.49 6.96
CA TYR A 19 6.24 -1.26 6.42
C TYR A 19 6.66 -0.75 5.04
N MET A 20 5.69 -0.47 4.16
CA MET A 20 5.98 0.06 2.82
C MET A 20 6.66 1.43 2.87
N LEU A 21 6.27 2.30 3.80
CA LEU A 21 6.85 3.63 3.98
C LEU A 21 8.33 3.61 4.38
N THR A 22 8.82 2.52 5.00
CA THR A 22 10.26 2.38 5.28
C THR A 22 11.10 2.25 4.02
N LEU A 23 10.47 1.90 2.89
CA LEU A 23 11.13 1.66 1.62
C LEU A 23 10.84 2.77 0.63
N ARG A 24 9.55 3.05 0.36
CA ARG A 24 9.12 4.01 -0.65
C ARG A 24 7.81 4.67 -0.28
N LYS A 25 7.69 5.94 -0.67
CA LYS A 25 6.46 6.73 -0.50
C LYS A 25 5.45 6.52 -1.64
N LEU A 26 5.91 6.23 -2.84
CA LEU A 26 5.05 6.01 -4.00
C LEU A 26 4.82 4.50 -4.17
N CYS A 27 3.57 4.07 -4.13
CA CYS A 27 3.18 2.68 -4.28
C CYS A 27 1.99 2.54 -5.24
N VAL A 28 1.78 1.32 -5.72
CA VAL A 28 0.60 0.96 -6.51
C VAL A 28 -0.40 0.26 -5.62
N LEU A 29 -1.61 0.80 -5.52
CA LEU A 29 -2.76 0.12 -4.94
C LEU A 29 -3.54 -0.54 -6.07
N ARG A 30 -3.64 -1.87 -6.01
CA ARG A 30 -4.39 -2.69 -6.94
C ARG A 30 -5.61 -3.27 -6.21
N PHE A 31 -6.78 -2.79 -6.58
CA PHE A 31 -8.07 -3.29 -6.11
C PHE A 31 -8.58 -4.33 -7.10
N THR A 32 -8.96 -5.48 -6.57
CA THR A 32 -9.63 -6.58 -7.26
C THR A 32 -10.82 -7.01 -6.43
N PRO A 33 -11.85 -7.68 -6.98
CA PRO A 33 -13.03 -8.04 -6.18
C PRO A 33 -12.71 -8.87 -4.93
N GLU A 34 -11.59 -9.60 -4.94
CA GLU A 34 -11.21 -10.51 -3.85
C GLU A 34 -10.29 -9.88 -2.80
N ARG A 35 -9.49 -8.87 -3.19
CA ARG A 35 -8.43 -8.32 -2.34
C ARG A 35 -7.90 -6.97 -2.81
N LEU A 36 -7.32 -6.25 -1.85
CA LEU A 36 -6.44 -5.11 -2.08
C LEU A 36 -4.97 -5.57 -2.03
N THR A 37 -4.23 -5.29 -3.09
CA THR A 37 -2.78 -5.51 -3.15
C THR A 37 -2.04 -4.18 -3.15
N ILE A 38 -1.12 -4.00 -2.21
CA ILE A 38 -0.21 -2.84 -2.11
C ILE A 38 1.14 -3.28 -2.65
N ILE A 39 1.58 -2.63 -3.72
CA ILE A 39 2.80 -2.99 -4.46
C ILE A 39 3.79 -1.84 -4.38
N SER A 40 4.96 -2.12 -3.79
CA SER A 40 6.13 -1.25 -3.90
C SER A 40 7.05 -1.84 -4.98
N SER A 41 7.16 -1.16 -6.12
CA SER A 41 8.02 -1.58 -7.23
C SER A 41 8.80 -0.39 -7.79
N ALA A 42 10.09 -0.57 -8.01
CA ALA A 42 10.97 0.37 -8.71
C ALA A 42 11.96 -0.41 -9.59
N VAL A 43 12.57 0.28 -10.56
CA VAL A 43 13.53 -0.33 -11.48
C VAL A 43 14.81 -0.67 -10.71
N ASN A 44 15.31 -1.90 -10.85
CA ASN A 44 16.53 -2.40 -10.20
C ASN A 44 16.52 -2.39 -8.66
N GLU A 45 15.34 -2.36 -8.06
CA GLU A 45 15.20 -2.41 -6.61
C GLU A 45 14.24 -3.54 -6.19
N PRO A 46 14.32 -4.02 -4.93
CA PRO A 46 13.42 -5.05 -4.42
C PRO A 46 11.95 -4.67 -4.58
N GLN A 47 11.12 -5.65 -4.95
CA GLN A 47 9.68 -5.48 -5.00
C GLN A 47 9.04 -6.04 -3.73
N ILE A 48 8.04 -5.34 -3.21
CA ILE A 48 7.25 -5.83 -2.07
C ILE A 48 5.78 -5.85 -2.46
N TRP A 49 5.14 -6.96 -2.12
CA TRP A 49 3.73 -7.24 -2.38
C TRP A 49 3.06 -7.54 -1.05
N CYS A 50 2.11 -6.69 -0.65
CA CYS A 50 1.26 -6.91 0.51
C CYS A 50 -0.17 -7.13 0.05
N ASN A 51 -0.77 -8.26 0.42
CA ASN A 51 -2.13 -8.62 0.08
C ASN A 51 -3.01 -8.54 1.32
N LEU A 52 -4.13 -7.82 1.19
CA LEU A 52 -5.18 -7.70 2.19
C LEU A 52 -6.47 -8.23 1.57
N ASP A 53 -6.97 -9.33 2.08
CA ASP A 53 -8.17 -9.98 1.55
C ASP A 53 -9.42 -9.15 1.83
N GLN A 54 -10.45 -9.29 1.01
CA GLN A 54 -11.71 -8.55 1.18
C GLN A 54 -12.35 -8.76 2.57
N THR A 55 -12.10 -9.92 3.19
CA THR A 55 -12.61 -10.30 4.51
C THR A 55 -11.99 -9.47 5.64
N SER A 56 -10.88 -8.78 5.38
CA SER A 56 -10.28 -7.84 6.32
C SER A 56 -11.04 -6.51 6.38
N PHE A 57 -12.07 -6.32 5.55
CA PHE A 57 -12.86 -5.10 5.48
C PHE A 57 -14.34 -5.40 5.76
N GLN A 58 -15.02 -4.45 6.41
CA GLN A 58 -16.45 -4.58 6.72
C GLN A 58 -17.30 -4.55 5.45
N HIS A 59 -16.92 -3.70 4.50
CA HIS A 59 -17.53 -3.64 3.18
C HIS A 59 -16.45 -3.41 2.14
N TYR A 60 -16.47 -4.18 1.06
CA TYR A 60 -15.50 -4.10 -0.02
C TYR A 60 -16.20 -4.21 -1.37
N GLU A 61 -16.21 -3.11 -2.12
CA GLU A 61 -16.90 -3.01 -3.39
C GLU A 61 -15.96 -2.41 -4.45
N VAL A 62 -15.74 -3.16 -5.53
CA VAL A 62 -14.89 -2.75 -6.65
C VAL A 62 -15.63 -2.99 -7.96
N GLU A 63 -16.01 -1.92 -8.63
CA GLU A 63 -16.62 -1.96 -9.96
C GLU A 63 -15.69 -1.31 -10.98
N SER A 64 -15.07 -2.14 -11.82
CA SER A 64 -14.20 -1.69 -12.90
C SER A 64 -14.79 -1.99 -14.26
N THR A 65 -14.54 -1.12 -15.23
CA THR A 65 -14.77 -1.43 -16.65
C THR A 65 -13.76 -2.43 -17.21
N ARG A 66 -12.69 -2.74 -16.46
CA ARG A 66 -11.58 -3.61 -16.84
C ARG A 66 -11.55 -4.87 -15.97
N ASN A 67 -12.54 -5.76 -16.16
CA ASN A 67 -12.64 -7.06 -15.49
C ASN A 67 -12.42 -7.01 -13.96
N GLY A 68 -13.02 -6.01 -13.30
CA GLY A 68 -12.92 -5.87 -11.84
C GLY A 68 -11.58 -5.34 -11.29
N ILE A 69 -10.58 -5.04 -12.13
CA ILE A 69 -9.28 -4.56 -11.65
C ILE A 69 -9.20 -3.03 -11.74
N ILE A 70 -8.85 -2.38 -10.64
CA ILE A 70 -8.52 -0.95 -10.58
C ILE A 70 -7.14 -0.79 -9.94
N SER A 71 -6.16 -0.36 -10.73
CA SER A 71 -4.80 -0.10 -10.26
C SER A 71 -4.51 1.39 -10.31
N MET A 72 -3.99 1.93 -9.22
CA MET A 72 -3.64 3.34 -9.10
C MET A 72 -2.30 3.51 -8.39
N GLU A 73 -1.54 4.49 -8.83
CA GLU A 73 -0.32 4.94 -8.18
C GLU A 73 -0.65 6.08 -7.21
N VAL A 74 -0.16 5.98 -5.98
CA VAL A 74 -0.48 6.92 -4.91
C VAL A 74 0.71 7.11 -3.98
N ASN A 75 0.87 8.34 -3.48
CA ASN A 75 1.77 8.58 -2.35
C ASN A 75 1.07 8.09 -1.07
N ILE A 76 1.63 7.08 -0.41
CA ILE A 76 1.05 6.44 0.77
C ILE A 76 1.34 7.17 2.08
N GLU A 77 2.21 8.19 2.09
CA GLU A 77 2.54 8.95 3.30
C GLU A 77 1.33 9.75 3.83
N PRO A 78 0.60 10.56 3.01
CA PRO A 78 -0.64 11.19 3.46
C PRO A 78 -1.69 10.18 3.95
N LEU A 79 -1.79 9.03 3.29
CA LEU A 79 -2.73 7.97 3.64
C LEU A 79 -2.43 7.44 5.04
N PHE A 80 -1.16 7.13 5.32
CA PHE A 80 -0.73 6.68 6.63
C PHE A 80 -0.94 7.73 7.72
N HIS A 81 -0.69 9.01 7.44
CA HIS A 81 -0.97 10.09 8.40
C HIS A 81 -2.45 10.20 8.75
N VAL A 82 -3.35 10.06 7.76
CA VAL A 82 -4.80 10.04 8.01
C VAL A 82 -5.18 8.84 8.89
N LEU A 83 -4.63 7.66 8.63
CA LEU A 83 -4.89 6.47 9.47
C LEU A 83 -4.37 6.63 10.91
N LYS A 84 -3.22 7.28 11.10
CA LYS A 84 -2.71 7.63 12.44
C LYS A 84 -3.63 8.60 13.17
N ASN A 85 -4.19 9.59 12.46
CA ASN A 85 -5.14 10.51 13.07
C ASN A 85 -6.43 9.78 13.42
N TYR A 86 -6.88 8.86 12.57
CA TYR A 86 -8.05 8.02 12.82
C TYR A 86 -7.89 7.23 14.14
N GLU A 87 -6.79 6.50 14.31
CA GLU A 87 -6.52 5.69 15.51
C GLU A 87 -6.65 6.44 16.86
N ASN A 88 -6.40 7.75 16.88
CA ASN A 88 -6.43 8.55 18.11
C ASN A 88 -7.83 9.05 18.49
N VAL A 89 -8.85 8.79 17.67
CA VAL A 89 -10.19 9.37 17.80
C VAL A 89 -11.21 8.27 18.14
N LYS A 90 -12.25 8.60 18.92
CA LYS A 90 -13.39 7.68 19.15
C LYS A 90 -14.30 7.69 17.92
N GLN A 91 -14.38 6.56 17.22
CA GLN A 91 -14.90 6.49 15.85
C GLN A 91 -15.83 5.29 15.64
N ASP A 92 -16.58 5.36 14.55
CA ASP A 92 -17.50 4.30 14.09
C ASP A 92 -16.84 3.44 13.00
N SER A 93 -16.47 4.05 11.86
CA SER A 93 -15.83 3.37 10.73
C SER A 93 -15.10 4.36 9.81
N LEU A 94 -14.12 3.85 9.06
CA LEU A 94 -13.38 4.58 8.02
C LEU A 94 -13.85 4.17 6.62
N LEU A 95 -14.31 5.14 5.84
CA LEU A 95 -14.68 4.97 4.45
C LEU A 95 -13.56 5.43 3.51
N LEU A 96 -13.07 4.52 2.70
CA LEU A 96 -12.16 4.78 1.59
C LEU A 96 -12.91 4.66 0.26
N ARG A 97 -12.86 5.71 -0.56
CA ARG A 97 -13.56 5.77 -1.85
C ARG A 97 -12.72 6.38 -2.96
N LEU A 98 -12.85 5.86 -4.17
CA LEU A 98 -12.26 6.47 -5.35
C LEU A 98 -13.16 7.61 -5.86
N GLN A 99 -12.59 8.79 -6.05
CA GLN A 99 -13.26 9.95 -6.63
C GLN A 99 -12.50 10.48 -7.83
N ARG A 100 -13.21 11.09 -8.78
CA ARG A 100 -12.55 11.89 -9.83
C ARG A 100 -12.05 13.18 -9.21
N ARG A 101 -10.85 13.60 -9.59
CA ARG A 101 -10.36 14.92 -9.20
C ARG A 101 -11.29 15.97 -9.83
N PRO A 102 -11.84 16.92 -9.06
CA PRO A 102 -12.60 18.01 -9.64
C PRO A 102 -11.65 18.81 -10.56
N SER A 103 -12.07 19.02 -11.80
CA SER A 103 -11.33 19.87 -12.73
C SER A 103 -11.51 21.33 -12.29
N ASP A 104 -10.47 21.92 -11.71
CA ASP A 104 -10.47 23.36 -11.46
C ASP A 104 -10.60 24.09 -12.81
N ASN A 105 -11.73 24.77 -13.00
CA ASN A 105 -12.09 25.45 -14.24
C ASN A 105 -11.28 26.74 -14.52
N SER A 106 -10.10 26.91 -13.90
CA SER A 106 -9.41 28.20 -13.83
C SER A 106 -8.22 28.37 -14.78
N ASN A 107 -8.09 27.58 -15.86
CA ASN A 107 -7.34 27.97 -17.06
C ASN A 107 -7.58 26.99 -18.23
N LYS A 108 -8.60 27.28 -19.05
CA LYS A 108 -8.84 26.59 -20.33
C LYS A 108 -7.85 27.05 -21.42
N GLN A 109 -6.55 26.78 -21.25
CA GLN A 109 -5.59 26.76 -22.35
C GLN A 109 -4.48 25.73 -22.06
N ALA A 110 -4.79 24.45 -22.22
CA ALA A 110 -3.77 23.43 -22.41
C ALA A 110 -4.31 22.33 -23.33
N ILE A 111 -3.84 22.36 -24.57
CA ILE A 111 -3.99 21.33 -25.58
C ILE A 111 -3.31 20.05 -25.05
N GLY A 112 -4.07 18.96 -24.91
CA GLY A 112 -3.52 17.60 -24.80
C GLY A 112 -3.92 16.80 -23.54
N ASN A 113 -4.92 15.93 -23.69
CA ASN A 113 -5.10 14.56 -23.13
C ASN A 113 -4.56 14.13 -21.74
N LYS A 114 -4.11 15.01 -20.84
CA LYS A 114 -3.33 14.63 -19.65
C LYS A 114 -4.13 14.31 -18.38
N ASP A 115 -5.40 14.68 -18.27
CA ASP A 115 -6.11 14.62 -16.98
C ASP A 115 -7.09 13.45 -16.78
N LYS A 116 -7.27 12.58 -17.77
CA LYS A 116 -8.24 11.46 -17.64
C LYS A 116 -7.83 10.41 -16.59
N SER A 117 -6.56 10.37 -16.18
CA SER A 117 -6.04 9.46 -15.15
C SER A 117 -5.96 10.08 -13.77
N ALA A 118 -6.22 11.39 -13.61
CA ALA A 118 -6.17 12.07 -12.34
C ALA A 118 -7.41 11.71 -11.50
N VAL A 119 -7.17 11.03 -10.39
CA VAL A 119 -8.20 10.63 -9.43
C VAL A 119 -7.76 11.02 -8.02
N CYS A 120 -8.69 10.97 -7.08
CA CYS A 120 -8.39 11.14 -5.67
C CYS A 120 -8.88 9.92 -4.91
N LEU A 121 -8.05 9.42 -4.01
CA LEU A 121 -8.47 8.49 -2.98
C LEU A 121 -8.99 9.31 -1.80
N SER A 122 -10.31 9.30 -1.63
CA SER A 122 -11.00 10.02 -0.58
C SER A 122 -11.16 9.13 0.64
N ILE A 123 -10.76 9.63 1.81
CA ILE A 123 -10.87 8.95 3.10
C ILE A 123 -11.78 9.79 3.97
N ILE A 124 -12.81 9.17 4.52
CA ILE A 124 -13.84 9.84 5.29
C ILE A 124 -14.11 9.05 6.56
N TYR A 125 -14.17 9.74 7.69
CA TYR A 125 -14.59 9.15 8.95
C TYR A 125 -15.29 10.20 9.79
N GLU A 126 -16.08 9.75 10.77
CA GLU A 126 -16.77 10.62 11.71
C GLU A 126 -16.17 10.48 13.11
N GLU A 127 -15.99 11.62 13.77
CA GLU A 127 -15.50 11.76 15.13
C GLU A 127 -16.64 12.16 16.05
N PHE A 128 -16.83 11.42 17.14
CA PHE A 128 -17.75 11.81 18.21
C PHE A 128 -17.04 12.73 19.20
N VAL A 129 -17.34 14.03 19.15
CA VAL A 129 -16.79 15.02 20.10
C VAL A 129 -17.59 15.02 21.40
N THR A 130 -18.92 14.87 21.29
CA THR A 130 -19.83 14.66 22.42
C THR A 130 -20.84 13.56 22.05
N VAL A 131 -21.71 13.18 22.97
CA VAL A 131 -22.76 12.17 22.72
C VAL A 131 -23.69 12.59 21.57
N THR A 132 -23.84 13.89 21.30
CA THR A 132 -24.77 14.43 20.29
C THR A 132 -24.08 15.14 19.12
N THR A 133 -22.78 15.40 19.21
CA THR A 133 -22.05 16.18 18.20
C THR A 133 -21.02 15.31 17.50
N THR A 134 -21.21 15.14 16.19
CA THR A 134 -20.27 14.47 15.29
C THR A 134 -19.58 15.46 14.38
N ILE A 135 -18.28 15.23 14.12
CA ILE A 135 -17.49 15.96 13.13
C ILE A 135 -17.11 14.99 12.02
N SER A 136 -17.43 15.33 10.78
CA SER A 136 -17.01 14.55 9.61
C SER A 136 -15.67 15.05 9.09
N HIS A 137 -14.69 14.15 9.04
CA HIS A 137 -13.36 14.42 8.48
C HIS A 137 -13.28 13.82 7.08
N SER A 138 -12.80 14.60 6.10
CA SER A 138 -12.66 14.14 4.71
C SER A 138 -11.33 14.58 4.12
N PHE A 139 -10.52 13.60 3.71
CA PHE A 139 -9.20 13.81 3.12
C PHE A 139 -9.18 13.29 1.69
N ASN A 140 -8.67 14.08 0.75
CA ASN A 140 -8.55 13.68 -0.65
C ASN A 140 -7.09 13.56 -1.03
N ILE A 141 -6.63 12.33 -1.25
CA ILE A 141 -5.24 12.01 -1.60
C ILE A 141 -5.14 11.87 -3.12
N PRO A 142 -4.35 12.70 -3.81
CA PRO A 142 -4.16 12.57 -5.25
C PRO A 142 -3.58 11.20 -5.62
N ALA A 143 -4.18 10.57 -6.63
CA ALA A 143 -3.75 9.30 -7.18
C ALA A 143 -3.84 9.32 -8.71
N ARG A 144 -3.10 8.42 -9.34
CA ARG A 144 -3.06 8.30 -10.81
C ARG A 144 -3.48 6.90 -11.22
N LEU A 145 -4.57 6.81 -11.99
CA LEU A 145 -4.99 5.52 -12.55
C LEU A 145 -3.92 4.98 -13.51
N LEU A 146 -3.62 3.68 -13.38
CA LEU A 146 -2.71 2.97 -14.26
C LEU A 146 -3.45 2.42 -15.47
N LYS A 147 -2.85 2.59 -16.65
CA LYS A 147 -3.29 1.93 -17.89
C LYS A 147 -3.06 0.42 -17.79
N ALA A 148 -3.84 -0.37 -18.53
CA ALA A 148 -3.71 -1.84 -18.58
C ALA A 148 -2.27 -2.29 -18.87
N THR A 149 -1.66 -1.73 -19.91
CA THR A 149 -0.27 -2.04 -20.30
C THR A 149 0.77 -1.73 -19.22
N SER A 150 0.55 -0.71 -18.38
CA SER A 150 1.45 -0.41 -17.27
C SER A 150 1.26 -1.36 -16.10
N ASP A 151 0.03 -1.75 -15.84
CA ASP A 151 -0.32 -2.66 -14.75
C ASP A 151 0.11 -4.10 -15.03
N GLU A 152 0.00 -4.55 -16.29
CA GLU A 152 0.45 -5.88 -16.76
C GLU A 152 1.97 -6.08 -16.64
N ARG A 153 2.75 -4.99 -16.69
CA ARG A 153 4.20 -5.03 -16.43
C ARG A 153 4.54 -5.27 -14.97
N ILE A 154 3.60 -5.00 -14.06
CA ILE A 154 3.77 -5.22 -12.62
C ILE A 154 3.23 -6.63 -12.31
N GLN A 155 4.10 -7.61 -12.45
CA GLN A 155 3.80 -9.01 -12.20
C GLN A 155 4.36 -9.47 -10.86
N ASN A 156 3.56 -10.24 -10.14
CA ASN A 156 4.00 -10.85 -8.88
C ASN A 156 5.05 -11.91 -9.21
N PRO A 157 6.24 -11.92 -8.57
CA PRO A 157 7.19 -13.01 -8.73
C PRO A 157 6.53 -14.35 -8.38
N ASP A 158 6.47 -15.26 -9.36
CA ASP A 158 5.86 -16.58 -9.17
C ASP A 158 6.85 -17.52 -8.47
N ILE A 159 6.62 -17.70 -7.17
CA ILE A 159 7.41 -18.58 -6.31
C ILE A 159 7.28 -20.06 -6.74
N ARG A 160 6.27 -20.43 -7.55
CA ARG A 160 6.04 -21.83 -7.95
C ARG A 160 7.06 -22.37 -8.94
N ASN A 161 7.68 -21.50 -9.74
CA ASN A 161 8.67 -21.88 -10.75
C ASN A 161 10.12 -21.76 -10.23
N GLU A 162 10.30 -21.19 -9.04
CA GLU A 162 11.58 -21.13 -8.38
C GLU A 162 11.67 -22.28 -7.38
N ASN A 163 12.78 -23.00 -7.39
CA ASN A 163 13.05 -24.03 -6.40
C ASN A 163 13.16 -23.36 -5.02
N VAL A 164 12.05 -23.27 -4.29
CA VAL A 164 12.06 -22.82 -2.90
C VAL A 164 12.88 -23.83 -2.09
N HIS A 165 14.15 -23.53 -1.90
CA HIS A 165 15.10 -24.46 -1.31
C HIS A 165 14.98 -24.56 0.21
N VAL A 166 14.54 -23.49 0.86
CA VAL A 166 14.42 -23.38 2.33
C VAL A 166 13.30 -22.41 2.68
N ALA A 167 12.36 -22.85 3.51
CA ALA A 167 11.42 -21.98 4.22
C ALA A 167 11.84 -21.92 5.69
N MET A 168 12.00 -20.72 6.23
CA MET A 168 12.43 -20.55 7.62
C MET A 168 11.65 -19.45 8.32
N LYS A 169 11.45 -19.64 9.63
CA LYS A 169 10.86 -18.60 10.47
C LYS A 169 11.89 -17.50 10.68
N ILE A 170 11.51 -16.27 10.35
CA ILE A 170 12.33 -15.10 10.67
C ILE A 170 12.29 -14.88 12.18
N THR A 171 13.46 -14.89 12.80
CA THR A 171 13.61 -14.67 14.24
C THR A 171 13.52 -13.16 14.54
N PRO A 172 12.86 -12.71 15.62
CA PRO A 172 12.82 -11.31 16.01
C PRO A 172 14.21 -10.69 16.29
N LEU A 173 15.22 -11.53 16.51
CA LEU A 173 16.63 -11.15 16.64
C LEU A 173 17.24 -10.61 15.33
N LEU A 174 16.58 -10.81 14.18
CA LEU A 174 17.11 -10.38 12.90
C LEU A 174 17.18 -8.85 12.78
N ALA A 175 16.19 -8.13 13.31
CA ALA A 175 16.16 -6.67 13.31
C ALA A 175 17.31 -6.03 14.11
N PRO A 176 17.56 -6.38 15.40
CA PRO A 176 18.71 -5.86 16.13
C PRO A 176 20.04 -6.34 15.54
N PHE A 177 20.09 -7.53 14.95
CA PHE A 177 21.27 -8.03 14.25
C PHE A 177 21.64 -7.17 13.03
N PHE A 178 20.69 -6.84 12.15
CA PHE A 178 20.95 -5.92 11.03
C PHE A 178 21.31 -4.52 11.50
N LYS A 179 20.70 -4.00 12.57
CA LYS A 179 21.13 -2.72 13.18
C LYS A 179 22.59 -2.77 13.64
N ARG A 180 23.06 -3.92 14.11
CA ARG A 180 24.46 -4.12 14.51
C ARG A 180 25.37 -4.19 13.29
N ILE A 181 24.99 -4.96 12.26
CA ILE A 181 25.75 -5.01 11.00
C ILE A 181 25.89 -3.60 10.42
N GLU A 182 24.82 -2.84 10.27
CA GLU A 182 24.87 -1.48 9.71
C GLU A 182 25.80 -0.54 10.50
N ARG A 183 25.93 -0.72 11.83
CA ARG A 183 26.84 0.08 12.66
C ARG A 183 28.31 -0.29 12.48
N TYR A 184 28.62 -1.54 12.16
CA TYR A 184 29.99 -2.06 12.11
C TYR A 184 30.39 -2.57 10.72
N LYS A 185 29.59 -2.27 9.69
CA LYS A 185 29.87 -2.72 8.34
C LYS A 185 31.13 -2.02 7.83
N THR A 186 32.02 -2.81 7.28
CA THR A 186 33.19 -2.33 6.53
C THR A 186 32.92 -2.32 5.03
N SER A 187 31.78 -2.87 4.60
CA SER A 187 31.36 -3.04 3.22
C SER A 187 29.84 -3.02 3.10
N ASP A 188 29.34 -2.64 1.93
CA ASP A 188 27.92 -2.56 1.61
C ASP A 188 27.32 -3.88 1.12
N THR A 189 28.11 -4.95 1.08
CA THR A 189 27.66 -6.28 0.64
C THR A 189 27.59 -7.28 1.79
N ILE A 190 26.48 -8.01 1.84
CA ILE A 190 26.26 -9.08 2.82
C ILE A 190 25.98 -10.37 2.05
N GLN A 191 26.82 -11.37 2.24
CA GLN A 191 26.59 -12.72 1.75
C GLN A 191 25.67 -13.46 2.73
N ILE A 192 24.51 -13.90 2.23
CA ILE A 192 23.54 -14.68 2.99
C ILE A 192 23.63 -16.14 2.53
N SER A 193 23.76 -17.06 3.48
CA SER A 193 23.80 -18.50 3.21
C SER A 193 22.86 -19.24 4.15
N ALA A 194 22.05 -20.16 3.61
CA ALA A 194 21.10 -20.96 4.37
C ALA A 194 21.26 -22.44 4.06
N ASN A 195 20.91 -23.31 5.02
CA ASN A 195 20.93 -24.77 4.81
C ASN A 195 19.60 -25.44 5.21
N LYS A 196 19.45 -26.71 4.84
CA LYS A 196 18.25 -27.53 5.14
C LYS A 196 18.05 -27.82 6.63
N LEU A 197 19.09 -27.60 7.45
CA LEU A 197 19.03 -27.75 8.90
C LEU A 197 18.50 -26.48 9.60
N GLY A 198 18.15 -25.43 8.84
CA GLY A 198 17.57 -24.20 9.37
C GLY A 198 18.61 -23.17 9.85
N TYR A 199 19.89 -23.36 9.54
CA TYR A 199 20.91 -22.35 9.82
C TYR A 199 20.90 -21.27 8.74
N LEU A 200 20.90 -20.02 9.18
CA LEU A 200 21.04 -18.82 8.36
C LEU A 200 22.27 -18.05 8.81
N ASN A 201 23.23 -17.92 7.90
CA ASN A 201 24.51 -17.28 8.16
C ASN A 201 24.65 -16.01 7.31
N PHE A 202 25.12 -14.94 7.93
CA PHE A 202 25.35 -13.64 7.33
C PHE A 202 26.82 -13.29 7.44
N LYS A 203 27.46 -13.02 6.30
CA LYS A 203 28.87 -12.62 6.23
C LYS A 203 28.96 -11.25 5.56
N VAL A 204 29.53 -10.27 6.27
CA VAL A 204 29.86 -8.96 5.71
C VAL A 204 31.14 -9.15 4.88
N CYS A 205 31.11 -8.73 3.60
CA CYS A 205 32.14 -9.05 2.62
C CYS A 205 33.11 -7.90 2.41
#